data_AF-A0A3D2NSQ4-F1
#
_entry.id   AF-A0A3D2NSQ4-F1
#
_cell.length_a   1.000
_cell.length_b   1.000
_cell.length_c   1.000
_cell.angle_alpha   90.00
_cell.angle_beta   90.00
_cell.angle_gamma   90.00
#
_symmetry.space_group_name_H-M   'P 1'
#
loop_
_entity.id
_entity.type
_entity.pdbx_description
1 polymer ?
#
loop_
_entity_poly.entity_id
_entity_poly.type
_entity_poly.pdbx_seq_one_letter_code
_entity_poly.pdbx_strand_id
1 'polypeptide(L)'
;MEDRSNKTIMSSVLFLDIVEYSKKSVTGQISLKERFNAYLAEAIQDMPVADRIILDTGDGAAVNFLGDVEDALKAALSLRASLLNEDAQLEPELLVRIGINLGPVRLMRDLNGQPNIVGDGINVAQRVMGFADPGQILVSRSYYDAVSRLSAQYADMFHYQGSRTDKHVREHEVYAIGYPGEYTTKKMPAKVFEEEQSQSVGMMGRAQAAYSALAKSMNKRRLAWLENIKKADTKQRALYAAVVLVPLLIGWLAVMHGLNKVVQPDLSVETMPSASVEPVIAEKVDVGSAASSMTARQAAEQPKSQQPSNKSQPENNKSQQTKKRLDTPAQSAENKTQSKAAILAVKKTASEQTQGGSVKADAEAFILVLCKEGSQVFVDGSQKGTISSSGSTTVTAKPGKHKIIINHASFGIYTNEVDLEPGKIERVSPKVCR
;
A
#
# COMPACT_ATOMS: atom_id res chain seq x y z
N MET A 1 -25.60 5.56 0.82
CA MET A 1 -24.31 5.13 1.41
C MET A 1 -24.37 5.37 2.90
N GLU A 2 -23.95 4.41 3.72
CA GLU A 2 -23.77 4.65 5.16
C GLU A 2 -22.62 5.64 5.42
N ASP A 3 -22.65 6.32 6.57
CA ASP A 3 -21.54 7.15 7.01
C ASP A 3 -20.35 6.28 7.47
N ARG A 4 -19.45 5.98 6.52
CA ARG A 4 -18.20 5.27 6.76
C ARG A 4 -17.08 6.18 7.33
N SER A 5 -17.30 7.50 7.52
CA SER A 5 -16.26 8.48 7.86
C SER A 5 -15.58 8.30 9.23
N ASN A 6 -16.11 7.42 10.08
CA ASN A 6 -15.54 7.11 11.39
C ASN A 6 -15.34 5.60 11.64
N LYS A 7 -15.63 4.74 10.65
CA LYS A 7 -15.45 3.29 10.76
C LYS A 7 -14.06 2.88 10.24
N THR A 8 -13.38 1.98 10.95
CA THR A 8 -12.27 1.21 10.37
C THR A 8 -12.85 0.14 9.45
N ILE A 9 -12.29 0.00 8.26
CA ILE A 9 -12.64 -0.98 7.24
C ILE A 9 -11.41 -1.78 6.83
N MET A 10 -11.61 -2.99 6.32
CA MET A 10 -10.57 -3.75 5.62
C MET A 10 -10.60 -3.34 4.15
N SER A 11 -9.47 -2.97 3.57
CA SER A 11 -9.39 -2.52 2.17
C SER A 11 -8.10 -2.95 1.50
N SER A 12 -8.13 -3.04 0.18
CA SER A 12 -6.93 -3.22 -0.63
C SER A 12 -6.31 -1.85 -0.91
N VAL A 13 -5.01 -1.71 -0.64
CA VAL A 13 -4.23 -0.51 -0.97
C VAL A 13 -3.12 -0.90 -1.93
N LEU A 14 -3.18 -0.34 -3.13
CA LEU A 14 -2.11 -0.31 -4.12
C LEU A 14 -1.26 0.93 -3.85
N PHE A 15 0.05 0.77 -3.74
CA PHE A 15 1.01 1.86 -3.55
C PHE A 15 2.05 1.84 -4.69
N LEU A 16 2.32 3.01 -5.25
CA LEU A 16 3.08 3.21 -6.48
C LEU A 16 4.15 4.30 -6.27
N ASP A 17 5.35 4.09 -6.80
CA ASP A 17 6.52 4.98 -6.67
C ASP A 17 7.30 5.02 -8.00
N ILE A 18 7.55 6.22 -8.54
CA ILE A 18 8.34 6.40 -9.77
C ILE A 18 9.83 6.39 -9.42
N VAL A 19 10.53 5.39 -9.93
CA VAL A 19 11.92 5.10 -9.61
C VAL A 19 12.84 6.26 -10.04
N GLU A 20 13.54 6.82 -9.05
CA GLU A 20 14.47 7.95 -9.21
C GLU A 20 13.86 9.27 -9.74
N TYR A 21 12.55 9.47 -9.58
CA TYR A 21 11.82 10.68 -9.98
C TYR A 21 12.55 11.98 -9.60
N SER A 22 12.94 12.11 -8.33
CA SER A 22 13.63 13.30 -7.78
C SER A 22 15.05 13.54 -8.29
N LYS A 23 15.64 12.61 -9.07
CA LYS A 23 16.92 12.82 -9.76
C LYS A 23 16.77 13.42 -11.16
N LYS A 24 15.56 13.43 -11.74
CA LYS A 24 15.32 13.95 -13.09
C LYS A 24 15.19 15.48 -13.06
N SER A 25 15.42 16.14 -14.20
CA SER A 25 15.11 17.56 -14.38
C SER A 25 13.61 17.83 -14.23
N VAL A 26 13.21 19.09 -14.02
CA VAL A 26 11.78 19.46 -13.88
C VAL A 26 10.97 18.99 -15.11
N THR A 27 11.50 19.16 -16.32
CA THR A 27 10.87 18.66 -17.56
C THR A 27 10.75 17.13 -17.58
N GLY A 28 11.76 16.41 -17.08
CA GLY A 28 11.73 14.95 -16.95
C GLY A 28 10.72 14.48 -15.89
N GLN A 29 10.61 15.19 -14.78
CA GLN A 29 9.60 14.93 -13.74
C GLN A 29 8.18 15.13 -14.28
N ILE A 30 7.93 16.20 -15.02
CA ILE A 30 6.63 16.42 -15.70
C ILE A 30 6.32 15.27 -16.68
N SER A 31 7.25 14.93 -17.58
CA SER A 31 7.11 13.82 -18.53
C SER A 31 6.78 12.48 -17.86
N LEU A 32 7.43 12.16 -16.73
CA LEU A 32 7.14 10.96 -15.95
C LEU A 32 5.76 11.02 -15.31
N LYS A 33 5.41 12.14 -14.66
CA LYS A 33 4.16 12.28 -13.91
C LYS A 33 2.93 12.31 -14.84
N GLU A 34 3.04 12.91 -16.01
CA GLU A 34 1.98 12.90 -17.04
C GLU A 34 1.71 11.48 -17.55
N ARG A 35 2.74 10.73 -17.94
CA ARG A 35 2.60 9.33 -18.41
C ARG A 35 2.13 8.39 -17.30
N PHE A 36 2.71 8.50 -16.10
CA PHE A 36 2.27 7.75 -14.92
C PHE A 36 0.79 7.99 -14.60
N ASN A 37 0.35 9.26 -14.57
CA ASN A 37 -1.05 9.60 -14.31
C ASN A 37 -1.98 9.08 -15.42
N ALA A 38 -1.54 9.07 -16.69
CA ALA A 38 -2.31 8.53 -17.81
C ALA A 38 -2.49 7.00 -17.70
N TYR A 39 -1.41 6.25 -17.50
CA TYR A 39 -1.48 4.79 -17.35
C TYR A 39 -2.22 4.37 -16.07
N LEU A 40 -2.08 5.12 -14.97
CA LEU A 40 -2.84 4.86 -13.75
C LEU A 40 -4.34 5.12 -13.95
N ALA A 41 -4.72 6.18 -14.69
CA ALA A 41 -6.12 6.48 -14.99
C ALA A 41 -6.75 5.41 -15.91
N GLU A 42 -6.00 4.89 -16.89
CA GLU A 42 -6.41 3.75 -17.72
C GLU A 42 -6.59 2.47 -16.90
N ALA A 43 -5.60 2.14 -16.05
CA ALA A 43 -5.58 0.93 -15.25
C ALA A 43 -6.70 0.80 -14.21
N ILE A 44 -7.34 1.91 -13.84
CA ILE A 44 -8.49 1.95 -12.92
C ILE A 44 -9.81 2.33 -13.61
N GLN A 45 -9.84 2.51 -14.94
CA GLN A 45 -10.96 3.21 -15.61
C GLN A 45 -12.34 2.57 -15.36
N ASP A 46 -12.40 1.24 -15.27
CA ASP A 46 -13.65 0.48 -15.12
C ASP A 46 -14.16 0.41 -13.66
N MET A 47 -13.36 0.82 -12.68
CA MET A 47 -13.74 0.81 -11.26
C MET A 47 -14.58 2.06 -10.91
N PRO A 48 -15.68 1.94 -10.15
CA PRO A 48 -16.48 3.10 -9.77
C PRO A 48 -15.68 4.12 -8.94
N VAL A 49 -15.86 5.42 -9.24
CA VAL A 49 -15.21 6.51 -8.49
C VAL A 49 -15.62 6.51 -7.01
N ALA A 50 -16.81 6.01 -6.68
CA ALA A 50 -17.28 5.85 -5.31
C ALA A 50 -16.52 4.78 -4.51
N ASP A 51 -15.99 3.77 -5.20
CA ASP A 51 -15.36 2.59 -4.60
C ASP A 51 -13.83 2.65 -4.62
N ARG A 52 -13.27 3.84 -4.89
CA ARG A 52 -11.83 4.11 -4.75
C ARG A 52 -11.54 5.47 -4.10
N ILE A 53 -10.41 5.55 -3.41
CA ILE A 53 -9.78 6.81 -3.01
C ILE A 53 -8.37 6.83 -3.59
N ILE A 54 -8.03 7.91 -4.29
CA ILE A 54 -6.71 8.12 -4.90
C ILE A 54 -6.00 9.22 -4.11
N LEU A 55 -4.75 8.95 -3.73
CA LEU A 55 -3.87 9.87 -3.04
C LEU A 55 -2.61 10.08 -3.88
N ASP A 56 -2.32 11.31 -4.27
CA ASP A 56 -1.07 11.64 -4.94
C ASP A 56 0.08 11.77 -3.91
N THR A 57 1.25 11.18 -4.19
CA THR A 57 2.44 11.31 -3.33
C THR A 57 3.45 12.32 -3.88
N GLY A 58 3.18 12.91 -5.05
CA GLY A 58 4.09 13.75 -5.83
C GLY A 58 4.89 12.92 -6.84
N ASP A 59 5.65 11.94 -6.34
CA ASP A 59 6.48 11.00 -7.09
C ASP A 59 5.77 9.67 -7.44
N GLY A 60 4.47 9.55 -7.15
CA GLY A 60 3.74 8.31 -7.30
C GLY A 60 2.25 8.48 -6.95
N ALA A 61 1.64 7.42 -6.40
CA ALA A 61 0.27 7.46 -5.88
C ALA A 61 -0.02 6.28 -4.94
N ALA A 62 -1.06 6.41 -4.11
CA ALA A 62 -1.74 5.29 -3.49
C ALA A 62 -3.20 5.24 -3.93
N VAL A 63 -3.70 4.06 -4.29
CA VAL A 63 -5.11 3.80 -4.61
C VAL A 63 -5.67 2.81 -3.61
N ASN A 64 -6.70 3.21 -2.88
CA ASN A 64 -7.40 2.38 -1.92
C ASN A 64 -8.76 1.97 -2.49
N PHE A 65 -8.97 0.67 -2.66
CA PHE A 65 -10.21 0.08 -3.18
C PHE A 65 -11.14 -0.28 -2.03
N LEU A 66 -12.40 0.15 -2.13
CA LEU A 66 -13.47 0.03 -1.13
C LEU A 66 -14.51 -1.04 -1.47
N GLY A 67 -14.43 -1.58 -2.70
CA GLY A 67 -15.15 -2.74 -3.20
C GLY A 67 -14.27 -4.00 -3.18
N ASP A 68 -14.07 -4.61 -4.34
CA ASP A 68 -13.48 -5.95 -4.45
C ASP A 68 -11.96 -5.98 -4.25
N VAL A 69 -11.48 -7.02 -3.56
CA VAL A 69 -10.05 -7.25 -3.31
C VAL A 69 -9.26 -7.45 -4.61
N GLU A 70 -9.89 -7.99 -5.65
CA GLU A 70 -9.30 -8.22 -6.96
C GLU A 70 -8.99 -6.92 -7.72
N ASP A 71 -9.64 -5.80 -7.41
CA ASP A 71 -9.49 -4.57 -8.20
C ASP A 71 -8.07 -4.00 -8.10
N ALA A 72 -7.40 -4.20 -6.97
CA ALA A 72 -5.98 -3.89 -6.82
C ALA A 72 -5.09 -4.76 -7.73
N LEU A 73 -5.43 -6.04 -7.94
CA LEU A 73 -4.72 -6.94 -8.86
C LEU A 73 -4.97 -6.54 -10.32
N LYS A 74 -6.23 -6.28 -10.68
CA LYS A 74 -6.63 -5.80 -12.01
C LYS A 74 -5.88 -4.51 -12.37
N ALA A 75 -5.86 -3.53 -11.46
CA ALA A 75 -5.15 -2.27 -11.62
C ALA A 75 -3.63 -2.46 -11.73
N ALA A 76 -3.01 -3.25 -10.84
CA ALA A 76 -1.57 -3.50 -10.87
C ALA A 76 -1.12 -4.19 -12.17
N LEU A 77 -1.88 -5.18 -12.65
CA LEU A 77 -1.59 -5.89 -13.91
C LEU A 77 -1.80 -5.00 -15.14
N SER A 78 -2.88 -4.19 -15.17
CA SER A 78 -3.15 -3.26 -16.27
C SER A 78 -2.10 -2.14 -16.35
N LEU A 79 -1.71 -1.58 -15.20
CA LEU A 79 -0.64 -0.59 -15.11
C LEU A 79 0.70 -1.18 -15.59
N ARG A 80 1.08 -2.38 -15.11
CA ARG A 80 2.30 -3.06 -15.57
C ARG A 80 2.24 -3.38 -17.07
N ALA A 81 1.09 -3.79 -17.59
CA ALA A 81 0.93 -4.04 -19.03
C ALA A 81 1.14 -2.76 -19.86
N SER A 82 0.62 -1.62 -19.40
CA SER A 82 0.80 -0.33 -20.09
C SER A 82 2.26 0.13 -20.04
N LEU A 83 2.93 -0.01 -18.89
CA LEU A 83 4.36 0.27 -18.72
C LEU A 83 5.24 -0.62 -19.61
N LEU A 84 4.96 -1.93 -19.70
CA LEU A 84 5.70 -2.87 -20.55
C LEU A 84 5.43 -2.68 -22.07
N ASN A 85 4.41 -1.91 -22.44
CA ASN A 85 4.11 -1.53 -23.83
C ASN A 85 4.48 -0.06 -24.13
N GLU A 86 5.19 0.63 -23.23
CA GLU A 86 5.70 1.98 -23.49
C GLU A 86 6.77 1.95 -24.62
N ASP A 87 6.84 3.02 -25.41
CA ASP A 87 7.90 3.18 -26.41
C ASP A 87 9.25 3.42 -25.72
N ALA A 88 10.18 2.49 -25.90
CA ALA A 88 11.53 2.53 -25.33
C ALA A 88 12.41 3.71 -25.81
N GLN A 89 11.91 4.57 -26.71
CA GLN A 89 12.53 5.85 -27.08
C GLN A 89 12.10 7.03 -26.19
N LEU A 90 11.14 6.84 -25.27
CA LEU A 90 10.63 7.90 -24.39
C LEU A 90 11.54 8.13 -23.16
N GLU A 91 12.38 9.16 -23.25
CA GLU A 91 13.23 9.59 -22.13
C GLU A 91 12.56 10.69 -21.26
N PRO A 92 12.73 10.66 -19.92
CA PRO A 92 13.34 9.58 -19.15
C PRO A 92 12.43 8.34 -19.05
N GLU A 93 13.03 7.15 -19.12
CA GLU A 93 12.36 5.85 -18.93
C GLU A 93 11.46 5.83 -17.66
N LEU A 94 10.19 5.41 -17.81
CA LEU A 94 9.22 5.34 -16.71
C LEU A 94 9.24 3.96 -16.03
N LEU A 95 10.01 3.86 -14.95
CA LEU A 95 10.02 2.68 -14.08
C LEU A 95 9.23 2.95 -12.80
N VAL A 96 8.36 2.02 -12.42
CA VAL A 96 7.45 2.14 -11.27
C VAL A 96 7.61 0.92 -10.35
N ARG A 97 7.70 1.14 -9.04
CA ARG A 97 7.54 0.08 -8.02
C ARG A 97 6.07 -0.10 -7.68
N ILE A 98 5.62 -1.33 -7.51
CA ILE A 98 4.21 -1.62 -7.22
C ILE A 98 4.11 -2.51 -5.98
N GLY A 99 3.39 -2.06 -4.96
CA GLY A 99 3.10 -2.82 -3.75
C GLY A 99 1.60 -2.90 -3.46
N ILE A 100 1.09 -4.07 -3.09
CA ILE A 100 -0.31 -4.26 -2.67
C ILE A 100 -0.40 -4.81 -1.24
N ASN A 101 -1.34 -4.30 -0.46
CA ASN A 101 -1.68 -4.84 0.85
C ASN A 101 -3.19 -4.87 1.08
N LEU A 102 -3.71 -5.94 1.68
CA LEU A 102 -5.03 -5.96 2.31
C LEU A 102 -4.86 -5.62 3.80
N GLY A 103 -5.46 -4.53 4.28
CA GLY A 103 -5.25 -4.11 5.66
C GLY A 103 -6.27 -3.11 6.20
N PRO A 104 -6.24 -2.84 7.52
CA PRO A 104 -7.17 -1.93 8.17
C PRO A 104 -6.83 -0.47 7.84
N VAL A 105 -7.81 0.25 7.30
CA VAL A 105 -7.78 1.71 7.10
C VAL A 105 -9.03 2.35 7.71
N ARG A 106 -8.96 3.64 7.99
CA ARG A 106 -10.09 4.49 8.36
C ARG A 106 -10.22 5.59 7.33
N LEU A 107 -11.44 5.77 6.82
CA LEU A 107 -11.77 6.91 5.98
C LEU A 107 -11.76 8.19 6.82
N MET A 108 -11.24 9.28 6.28
CA MET A 108 -11.33 10.62 6.84
C MET A 108 -11.54 11.64 5.72
N ARG A 109 -11.61 12.92 6.07
CA ARG A 109 -11.42 14.03 5.13
C ARG A 109 -10.07 14.70 5.37
N ASP A 110 -9.45 15.21 4.32
CA ASP A 110 -8.25 16.03 4.41
C ASP A 110 -8.57 17.50 4.77
N LEU A 111 -7.54 18.36 4.80
CA LEU A 111 -7.69 19.79 5.06
C LEU A 111 -8.53 20.54 4.01
N ASN A 112 -8.69 19.97 2.82
CA ASN A 112 -9.50 20.49 1.72
C ASN A 112 -10.91 19.88 1.67
N GLY A 113 -11.26 19.04 2.65
CA GLY A 113 -12.56 18.34 2.73
C GLY A 113 -12.69 17.12 1.82
N GLN A 114 -11.64 16.71 1.12
CA GLN A 114 -11.60 15.59 0.17
C GLN A 114 -11.48 14.24 0.88
N PRO A 115 -11.99 13.13 0.30
CA PRO A 115 -11.80 11.79 0.86
C PRO A 115 -10.33 11.40 0.98
N ASN A 116 -9.94 10.91 2.16
CA ASN A 116 -8.57 10.50 2.48
C ASN A 116 -8.61 9.22 3.35
N ILE A 117 -7.49 8.50 3.46
CA ILE A 117 -7.35 7.31 4.32
C ILE A 117 -6.14 7.38 5.24
N VAL A 118 -6.29 6.83 6.45
CA VAL A 118 -5.20 6.61 7.40
C VAL A 118 -5.32 5.22 8.03
N GLY A 119 -4.21 4.62 8.43
CA GLY A 119 -4.21 3.32 9.10
C GLY A 119 -2.95 2.51 8.81
N ASP A 120 -2.86 1.31 9.38
CA ASP A 120 -1.71 0.45 9.12
C ASP A 120 -1.77 -0.15 7.70
N GLY A 121 -2.97 -0.30 7.11
CA GLY A 121 -3.15 -0.83 5.76
C GLY A 121 -2.36 -0.11 4.67
N ILE A 122 -2.42 1.24 4.63
CA ILE A 122 -1.63 2.07 3.71
C ILE A 122 -0.14 2.13 4.09
N ASN A 123 0.18 2.13 5.38
CA ASN A 123 1.57 2.10 5.84
C ASN A 123 2.28 0.81 5.40
N VAL A 124 1.62 -0.34 5.51
CA VAL A 124 2.15 -1.64 5.06
C VAL A 124 2.26 -1.68 3.54
N ALA A 125 1.27 -1.18 2.79
CA ALA A 125 1.34 -1.10 1.32
C ALA A 125 2.59 -0.32 0.85
N GLN A 126 2.91 0.80 1.51
CA GLN A 126 4.13 1.57 1.26
C GLN A 126 5.41 0.76 1.52
N ARG A 127 5.42 -0.15 2.51
CA ARG A 127 6.60 -1.00 2.79
C ARG A 127 6.73 -2.15 1.79
N VAL A 128 5.63 -2.80 1.43
CA VAL A 128 5.60 -3.82 0.37
C VAL A 128 6.12 -3.23 -0.95
N MET A 129 5.64 -2.04 -1.33
CA MET A 129 6.17 -1.29 -2.48
C MET A 129 7.66 -0.97 -2.30
N GLY A 130 8.07 -0.50 -1.11
CA GLY A 130 9.46 -0.15 -0.80
C GLY A 130 10.45 -1.32 -0.78
N PHE A 131 9.98 -2.57 -0.84
CA PHE A 131 10.81 -3.77 -1.04
C PHE A 131 10.87 -4.21 -2.51
N ALA A 132 10.11 -3.59 -3.41
CA ALA A 132 10.00 -4.00 -4.80
C ALA A 132 11.13 -3.44 -5.67
N ASP A 133 11.59 -4.26 -6.61
CA ASP A 133 12.46 -3.83 -7.71
C ASP A 133 11.70 -2.95 -8.73
N PRO A 134 12.40 -2.17 -9.58
CA PRO A 134 11.78 -1.41 -10.65
C PRO A 134 10.96 -2.30 -11.59
N GLY A 135 9.67 -1.98 -11.81
CA GLY A 135 8.73 -2.77 -12.61
C GLY A 135 8.10 -3.97 -11.89
N GLN A 136 8.57 -4.32 -10.68
CA GLN A 136 8.07 -5.45 -9.92
C GLN A 136 6.75 -5.12 -9.19
N ILE A 137 5.85 -6.10 -9.14
CA ILE A 137 4.67 -6.11 -8.27
C ILE A 137 4.96 -7.04 -7.09
N LEU A 138 4.98 -6.50 -5.87
CA LEU A 138 4.95 -7.28 -4.63
C LEU A 138 3.60 -7.13 -3.92
N VAL A 139 3.19 -8.17 -3.19
CA VAL A 139 2.02 -8.14 -2.30
C VAL A 139 2.36 -8.64 -0.91
N SER A 140 1.64 -8.18 0.11
CA SER A 140 1.72 -8.74 1.46
C SER A 140 1.09 -10.14 1.55
N ARG A 141 1.51 -10.92 2.57
CA ARG A 141 0.80 -12.15 2.98
C ARG A 141 -0.71 -11.96 3.11
N SER A 142 -1.20 -10.88 3.73
CA SER A 142 -2.65 -10.68 3.92
C SER A 142 -3.41 -10.47 2.60
N TYR A 143 -2.78 -9.89 1.58
CA TYR A 143 -3.36 -9.78 0.25
C TYR A 143 -3.33 -11.12 -0.50
N TYR A 144 -2.18 -11.81 -0.47
CA TYR A 144 -2.03 -13.17 -1.01
C TYR A 144 -3.06 -14.15 -0.41
N ASP A 145 -3.20 -14.15 0.91
CA ASP A 145 -4.13 -14.99 1.67
C ASP A 145 -5.60 -14.75 1.29
N ALA A 146 -5.97 -13.54 0.85
CA ALA A 146 -7.32 -13.27 0.38
C ALA A 146 -7.52 -13.72 -1.06
N VAL A 147 -6.62 -13.33 -1.97
CA VAL A 147 -6.82 -13.47 -3.42
C VAL A 147 -6.53 -14.88 -3.94
N SER A 148 -5.54 -15.58 -3.36
CA SER A 148 -5.22 -16.98 -3.73
C SER A 148 -6.37 -17.96 -3.47
N ARG A 149 -7.30 -17.62 -2.56
CA ARG A 149 -8.49 -18.42 -2.25
C ARG A 149 -9.70 -18.14 -3.14
N LEU A 150 -9.63 -17.15 -4.05
CA LEU A 150 -10.70 -16.85 -5.00
C LEU A 150 -10.63 -17.75 -6.25
N SER A 151 -9.43 -18.07 -6.72
CA SER A 151 -9.23 -19.05 -7.80
C SER A 151 -7.82 -19.65 -7.79
N ALA A 152 -7.69 -20.90 -8.28
CA ALA A 152 -6.39 -21.53 -8.48
C ALA A 152 -5.49 -20.71 -9.44
N GLN A 153 -6.09 -20.14 -10.50
CA GLN A 153 -5.38 -19.26 -11.44
C GLN A 153 -4.73 -18.07 -10.73
N TYR A 154 -5.34 -17.50 -9.69
CA TYR A 154 -4.70 -16.46 -8.89
C TYR A 154 -3.65 -17.01 -7.94
N ALA A 155 -3.86 -18.17 -7.31
CA ALA A 155 -2.84 -18.79 -6.46
C ALA A 155 -1.53 -19.03 -7.23
N ASP A 156 -1.62 -19.53 -8.46
CA ASP A 156 -0.49 -19.83 -9.35
C ASP A 156 0.30 -18.56 -9.79
N MET A 157 -0.33 -17.37 -9.74
CA MET A 157 0.33 -16.10 -10.10
C MET A 157 1.27 -15.56 -9.02
N PHE A 158 1.22 -16.07 -7.79
CA PHE A 158 1.99 -15.56 -6.65
C PHE A 158 3.21 -16.42 -6.35
N HIS A 159 4.37 -15.79 -6.19
CA HIS A 159 5.62 -16.46 -5.86
C HIS A 159 6.25 -15.87 -4.60
N TYR A 160 6.38 -16.69 -3.55
CA TYR A 160 6.91 -16.25 -2.25
C TYR A 160 8.36 -15.75 -2.35
N GLN A 161 8.63 -14.55 -1.83
CA GLN A 161 9.94 -13.88 -1.88
C GLN A 161 10.65 -13.84 -0.51
N GLY A 162 10.07 -14.45 0.52
CA GLY A 162 10.58 -14.44 1.89
C GLY A 162 10.01 -13.31 2.75
N SER A 163 10.51 -13.22 4.00
CA SER A 163 10.32 -12.07 4.87
C SER A 163 11.22 -10.90 4.45
N ARG A 164 10.78 -9.67 4.72
CA ARG A 164 11.53 -8.42 4.57
C ARG A 164 11.27 -7.53 5.79
N THR A 165 12.34 -6.95 6.34
CA THR A 165 12.25 -6.11 7.55
C THR A 165 12.19 -4.62 7.18
N ASP A 166 11.23 -3.89 7.72
CA ASP A 166 11.08 -2.45 7.46
C ASP A 166 11.94 -1.57 8.40
N LYS A 167 11.94 -0.25 8.14
CA LYS A 167 12.72 0.73 8.93
C LYS A 167 12.27 0.87 10.40
N HIS A 168 11.20 0.18 10.82
CA HIS A 168 10.68 0.11 12.18
C HIS A 168 10.93 -1.27 12.83
N VAL A 169 11.69 -2.16 12.18
CA VAL A 169 11.95 -3.54 12.60
C VAL A 169 10.67 -4.40 12.65
N ARG A 170 9.69 -4.12 11.78
CA ARG A 170 8.59 -5.04 11.50
C ARG A 170 8.98 -5.98 10.37
N GLU A 171 8.61 -7.25 10.48
CA GLU A 171 8.71 -8.20 9.39
C GLU A 171 7.46 -8.20 8.50
N HIS A 172 7.68 -8.36 7.21
CA HIS A 172 6.66 -8.40 6.17
C HIS A 172 6.98 -9.55 5.22
N GLU A 173 6.15 -10.60 5.23
CA GLU A 173 6.22 -11.64 4.22
C GLU A 173 5.59 -11.16 2.91
N VAL A 174 6.35 -11.30 1.82
CA VAL A 174 6.03 -10.75 0.51
C VAL A 174 6.02 -11.80 -0.59
N TYR A 175 5.15 -11.60 -1.57
CA TYR A 175 4.95 -12.46 -2.73
C TYR A 175 5.03 -11.60 -3.99
N ALA A 176 5.79 -12.02 -5.00
CA ALA A 176 5.80 -11.38 -6.31
C ALA A 176 4.63 -11.88 -7.17
N ILE A 177 4.14 -11.04 -8.08
CA ILE A 177 3.20 -11.44 -9.14
C ILE A 177 3.91 -11.48 -10.49
N GLY A 178 3.76 -12.57 -11.25
CA GLY A 178 4.41 -12.76 -12.56
C GLY A 178 5.74 -13.48 -12.49
N TYR A 179 6.23 -13.97 -13.63
CA TYR A 179 7.24 -15.04 -13.66
C TYR A 179 8.62 -14.59 -13.16
N PRO A 180 9.37 -15.45 -12.45
CA PRO A 180 10.78 -15.23 -12.15
C PRO A 180 11.60 -15.22 -13.45
N GLY A 181 11.85 -14.03 -14.00
CA GLY A 181 12.44 -13.83 -15.31
C GLY A 181 11.77 -12.72 -16.13
N GLU A 182 10.52 -12.35 -15.82
CA GLU A 182 9.87 -11.16 -16.38
C GLU A 182 10.46 -9.87 -15.76
N TYR A 183 11.56 -9.42 -16.35
CA TYR A 183 12.10 -8.05 -16.26
C TYR A 183 12.63 -7.58 -14.89
N THR A 184 12.97 -8.47 -13.96
CA THR A 184 13.90 -8.11 -12.88
C THR A 184 15.32 -7.96 -13.46
N THR A 185 15.78 -6.70 -13.56
CA THR A 185 17.19 -6.28 -13.67
C THR A 185 18.06 -6.88 -14.79
N LYS A 186 17.60 -6.80 -16.06
CA LYS A 186 18.54 -6.89 -17.21
C LYS A 186 18.17 -6.05 -18.44
N LYS A 187 18.70 -4.82 -18.53
CA LYS A 187 18.96 -4.18 -19.83
C LYS A 187 20.12 -4.92 -20.50
N MET A 188 19.83 -5.85 -21.41
CA MET A 188 20.79 -6.27 -22.43
C MET A 188 20.63 -5.35 -23.65
N PRO A 189 21.73 -4.85 -24.25
CA PRO A 189 21.63 -4.06 -25.47
C PRO A 189 21.09 -4.94 -26.61
N ALA A 190 20.24 -4.36 -27.47
CA ALA A 190 19.53 -5.10 -28.50
C ALA A 190 20.46 -5.57 -29.65
N LYS A 191 21.09 -6.74 -29.48
CA LYS A 191 21.66 -7.53 -30.58
C LYS A 191 21.88 -8.99 -30.21
N VAL A 192 21.64 -9.86 -31.19
CA VAL A 192 21.85 -11.33 -31.18
C VAL A 192 21.00 -12.09 -30.16
N PHE A 193 19.81 -12.51 -30.62
CA PHE A 193 19.20 -13.81 -30.33
C PHE A 193 18.18 -14.13 -31.44
N GLU A 194 18.69 -14.51 -32.61
CA GLU A 194 17.96 -15.40 -33.51
C GLU A 194 18.24 -16.85 -33.09
N GLU A 195 17.39 -17.78 -33.52
CA GLU A 195 17.54 -19.23 -33.35
C GLU A 195 17.67 -19.75 -31.90
N GLU A 196 16.53 -19.82 -31.18
CA GLU A 196 15.95 -21.12 -30.76
C GLU A 196 14.54 -20.95 -30.18
N GLN A 197 13.51 -21.08 -31.02
CA GLN A 197 12.14 -21.36 -30.58
C GLN A 197 11.52 -22.46 -31.43
N SER A 198 11.53 -23.69 -30.91
CA SER A 198 10.70 -24.76 -31.44
C SER A 198 10.08 -25.59 -30.30
N GLN A 199 8.83 -26.01 -30.52
CA GLN A 199 8.11 -27.04 -29.75
C GLN A 199 7.85 -26.79 -28.24
N SER A 200 6.90 -25.88 -27.93
CA SER A 200 6.01 -26.05 -26.74
C SER A 200 4.79 -25.11 -26.68
N VAL A 201 4.50 -24.27 -27.69
CA VAL A 201 3.31 -23.39 -27.68
C VAL A 201 2.03 -24.20 -27.90
N GLY A 202 1.46 -24.70 -26.80
CA GLY A 202 0.14 -25.29 -26.75
C GLY A 202 -0.98 -24.32 -27.18
N MET A 203 -2.16 -24.90 -27.42
CA MET A 203 -3.34 -24.29 -28.06
C MET A 203 -3.78 -22.91 -27.52
N MET A 204 -3.41 -22.55 -26.30
CA MET A 204 -3.84 -21.32 -25.61
C MET A 204 -3.21 -20.03 -26.16
N GLY A 205 -1.95 -20.08 -26.64
CA GLY A 205 -1.23 -18.87 -27.12
C GLY A 205 -1.89 -18.21 -28.35
N ARG A 206 -2.63 -18.98 -29.15
CA ARG A 206 -3.39 -18.45 -30.30
C ARG A 206 -4.62 -17.63 -29.90
N ALA A 207 -5.22 -17.87 -28.72
CA ALA A 207 -6.36 -17.10 -28.25
C ALA A 207 -5.96 -15.67 -27.85
N GLN A 208 -4.86 -15.53 -27.09
CA GLN A 208 -4.37 -14.24 -26.60
C GLN A 208 -3.89 -13.32 -27.75
N ALA A 209 -3.29 -13.90 -28.80
CA ALA A 209 -2.96 -13.20 -30.04
C ALA A 209 -4.22 -12.72 -30.79
N ALA A 210 -5.27 -13.54 -30.87
CA ALA A 210 -6.51 -13.18 -31.55
C ALA A 210 -7.26 -12.03 -30.85
N TYR A 211 -7.39 -12.08 -29.52
CA TYR A 211 -8.04 -11.01 -28.74
C TYR A 211 -7.30 -9.67 -28.83
N SER A 212 -5.97 -9.68 -28.70
CA SER A 212 -5.16 -8.45 -28.75
C SER A 212 -5.15 -7.80 -30.14
N ALA A 213 -5.20 -8.59 -31.23
CA ALA A 213 -5.38 -8.08 -32.58
C ALA A 213 -6.75 -7.41 -32.79
N LEU A 214 -7.83 -8.02 -32.28
CA LEU A 214 -9.19 -7.46 -32.38
C LEU A 214 -9.31 -6.14 -31.60
N ALA A 215 -8.74 -6.07 -30.39
CA ALA A 215 -8.75 -4.87 -29.55
C ALA A 215 -7.99 -3.70 -30.21
N LYS A 216 -6.78 -3.94 -30.75
CA LYS A 216 -5.98 -2.91 -31.44
C LYS A 216 -6.69 -2.34 -32.68
N SER A 217 -7.47 -3.17 -33.39
CA SER A 217 -8.31 -2.73 -34.53
C SER A 217 -9.42 -1.76 -34.11
N MET A 218 -10.14 -2.06 -33.02
CA MET A 218 -11.26 -1.21 -32.57
C MET A 218 -10.79 0.11 -31.95
N ASN A 219 -9.71 0.12 -31.16
CA ASN A 219 -9.30 1.35 -30.46
C ASN A 219 -8.86 2.47 -31.43
N LYS A 220 -8.14 2.11 -32.51
CA LYS A 220 -7.73 3.07 -33.56
C LYS A 220 -8.93 3.70 -34.29
N ARG A 221 -10.02 2.93 -34.50
CA ARG A 221 -11.27 3.44 -35.09
C ARG A 221 -12.06 4.32 -34.10
N ARG A 222 -12.09 3.95 -32.81
CA ARG A 222 -12.75 4.71 -31.73
C ARG A 222 -12.14 6.10 -31.55
N LEU A 223 -10.82 6.21 -31.53
CA LEU A 223 -10.12 7.49 -31.40
C LEU A 223 -10.38 8.44 -32.59
N ALA A 224 -10.28 7.93 -33.82
CA ALA A 224 -10.58 8.72 -35.02
C ALA A 224 -12.05 9.21 -35.08
N TRP A 225 -13.00 8.40 -34.60
CA TRP A 225 -14.42 8.79 -34.52
C TRP A 225 -14.65 9.89 -33.47
N LEU A 226 -14.00 9.81 -32.31
CA LEU A 226 -14.08 10.84 -31.25
C LEU A 226 -13.49 12.18 -31.69
N GLU A 227 -12.44 12.19 -32.51
CA GLU A 227 -11.89 13.43 -33.06
C GLU A 227 -12.84 14.09 -34.07
N ASN A 228 -13.48 13.30 -34.93
CA ASN A 228 -14.48 13.79 -35.88
C ASN A 228 -15.72 14.38 -35.19
N ILE A 229 -16.16 13.82 -34.05
CA ILE A 229 -17.28 14.38 -33.27
C ILE A 229 -16.97 15.79 -32.75
N LYS A 230 -15.73 16.06 -32.32
CA LYS A 230 -15.33 17.41 -31.87
C LYS A 230 -15.46 18.44 -33.01
N LYS A 231 -15.22 18.03 -34.26
CA LYS A 231 -15.27 18.86 -35.47
C LYS A 231 -16.66 18.91 -36.15
N ALA A 232 -17.62 18.10 -35.71
CA ALA A 232 -18.95 17.98 -36.34
C ALA A 232 -19.91 19.12 -35.96
N ASP A 233 -20.65 19.65 -36.94
CA ASP A 233 -21.69 20.67 -36.77
C ASP A 233 -22.96 20.11 -36.08
N THR A 234 -23.74 21.00 -35.48
CA THR A 234 -25.02 20.79 -34.78
C THR A 234 -25.94 19.76 -35.43
N LYS A 235 -26.20 19.84 -36.74
CA LYS A 235 -27.06 18.89 -37.47
C LYS A 235 -26.47 17.49 -37.56
N GLN A 236 -25.14 17.35 -37.64
CA GLN A 236 -24.47 16.04 -37.63
C GLN A 236 -24.41 15.45 -36.21
N ARG A 237 -24.29 16.28 -35.17
CA ARG A 237 -24.31 15.82 -33.77
C ARG A 237 -25.63 15.14 -33.40
N ALA A 238 -26.76 15.63 -33.91
CA ALA A 238 -28.06 14.97 -33.77
C ALA A 238 -28.10 13.58 -34.44
N LEU A 239 -27.46 13.43 -35.60
CA LEU A 239 -27.38 12.15 -36.32
C LEU A 239 -26.51 11.13 -35.55
N TYR A 240 -25.36 11.55 -35.02
CA TYR A 240 -24.51 10.68 -34.18
C TYR A 240 -25.21 10.28 -32.88
N ALA A 241 -25.97 11.19 -32.25
CA ALA A 241 -26.79 10.87 -31.08
C ALA A 241 -27.84 9.80 -31.41
N ALA A 242 -28.53 9.89 -32.55
CA ALA A 242 -29.49 8.87 -32.98
C ALA A 242 -28.82 7.50 -33.19
N VAL A 243 -27.64 7.45 -33.83
CA VAL A 243 -26.90 6.20 -34.08
C VAL A 243 -26.48 5.48 -32.80
N VAL A 244 -26.28 6.20 -31.68
CA VAL A 244 -25.94 5.59 -30.38
C VAL A 244 -27.19 5.29 -29.54
N LEU A 245 -28.16 6.21 -29.50
CA LEU A 245 -29.33 6.09 -28.64
C LEU A 245 -30.35 5.08 -29.15
N VAL A 246 -30.56 4.96 -30.47
CA VAL A 246 -31.53 4.00 -31.05
C VAL A 246 -31.18 2.54 -30.70
N PRO A 247 -29.96 2.02 -30.91
CA PRO A 247 -29.64 0.64 -30.52
C PRO A 247 -29.67 0.40 -29.02
N LEU A 248 -29.33 1.41 -28.19
CA LEU A 248 -29.49 1.32 -26.73
C LEU A 248 -30.98 1.21 -26.33
N LEU A 249 -31.86 1.99 -26.97
CA LEU A 249 -33.31 1.97 -26.70
C LEU A 249 -33.94 0.66 -27.20
N ILE A 250 -33.49 0.12 -28.34
CA ILE A 250 -33.88 -1.22 -28.83
C ILE A 250 -33.42 -2.32 -27.87
N GLY A 251 -32.17 -2.27 -27.39
CA GLY A 251 -31.65 -3.22 -26.40
C GLY A 251 -32.42 -3.16 -25.08
N TRP A 252 -32.75 -1.96 -24.60
CA TRP A 252 -33.57 -1.76 -23.41
C TRP A 252 -35.00 -2.28 -23.60
N LEU A 253 -35.64 -2.03 -24.75
CA LEU A 253 -36.95 -2.60 -25.09
C LEU A 253 -36.93 -4.13 -25.14
N ALA A 254 -35.83 -4.74 -25.62
CA ALA A 254 -35.67 -6.20 -25.62
C ALA A 254 -35.55 -6.77 -24.19
N VAL A 255 -34.78 -6.12 -23.31
CA VAL A 255 -34.68 -6.48 -21.88
C VAL A 255 -36.04 -6.35 -21.17
N MET A 256 -36.77 -5.26 -21.41
CA MET A 256 -38.10 -5.04 -20.83
C MET A 256 -39.13 -6.08 -21.31
N HIS A 257 -39.07 -6.53 -22.56
CA HIS A 257 -39.92 -7.65 -23.03
C HIS A 257 -39.46 -9.01 -22.48
N GLY A 258 -38.16 -9.22 -22.29
CA GLY A 258 -37.61 -10.45 -21.70
C GLY A 258 -38.04 -10.65 -20.25
N LEU A 259 -38.05 -9.58 -19.45
CA LEU A 259 -38.50 -9.60 -18.05
C LEU A 259 -39.99 -9.97 -17.89
N ASN A 260 -40.81 -9.83 -18.94
CA ASN A 260 -42.22 -10.22 -18.94
C ASN A 260 -42.45 -11.70 -19.30
N LYS A 261 -41.40 -12.53 -19.34
CA LYS A 261 -41.44 -13.99 -19.58
C LYS A 261 -40.67 -14.80 -18.51
N VAL A 262 -40.97 -14.55 -17.23
CA VAL A 262 -40.66 -15.50 -16.16
C VAL A 262 -41.96 -16.10 -15.65
N VAL A 263 -42.30 -17.28 -16.17
CA VAL A 263 -43.45 -18.08 -15.71
C VAL A 263 -43.08 -18.75 -14.39
N GLN A 264 -44.04 -18.81 -13.45
CA GLN A 264 -43.86 -19.49 -12.17
C GLN A 264 -43.74 -21.01 -12.37
N PRO A 265 -42.83 -21.72 -11.69
CA PRO A 265 -42.90 -23.16 -11.57
C PRO A 265 -44.11 -23.52 -10.68
N ASP A 266 -45.02 -24.33 -11.20
CA ASP A 266 -46.30 -24.65 -10.55
C ASP A 266 -46.14 -25.68 -9.41
N LEU A 267 -47.04 -25.65 -8.43
CA LEU A 267 -46.95 -26.42 -7.20
C LEU A 267 -47.81 -27.70 -7.25
N SER A 268 -47.40 -28.67 -8.07
CA SER A 268 -48.10 -29.96 -8.22
C SER A 268 -47.54 -31.05 -7.30
N VAL A 269 -48.30 -31.41 -6.28
CA VAL A 269 -48.12 -32.67 -5.54
C VAL A 269 -49.13 -33.68 -6.08
N GLU A 270 -48.69 -34.58 -6.95
CA GLU A 270 -49.51 -35.72 -7.40
C GLU A 270 -49.09 -37.02 -6.70
N THR A 271 -50.06 -37.69 -6.11
CA THR A 271 -49.92 -39.00 -5.48
C THR A 271 -50.22 -40.12 -6.49
N MET A 272 -49.37 -41.16 -6.52
CA MET A 272 -49.66 -42.37 -7.32
C MET A 272 -50.57 -43.35 -6.56
N PRO A 273 -51.51 -44.03 -7.26
CA PRO A 273 -52.44 -44.99 -6.66
C PRO A 273 -51.84 -46.40 -6.49
N SER A 274 -52.56 -47.24 -5.74
CA SER A 274 -52.17 -48.61 -5.33
C SER A 274 -52.72 -49.71 -6.25
N ALA A 275 -52.00 -50.84 -6.36
CA ALA A 275 -52.60 -52.17 -6.58
C ALA A 275 -51.65 -53.33 -6.21
N SER A 276 -52.10 -54.21 -5.29
CA SER A 276 -51.63 -55.61 -5.06
C SER A 276 -50.18 -55.79 -4.52
N VAL A 277 -49.82 -56.82 -3.73
CA VAL A 277 -50.39 -58.18 -3.50
C VAL A 277 -50.36 -58.57 -2.00
N GLU A 278 -51.39 -59.26 -1.52
CA GLU A 278 -51.43 -60.11 -0.30
C GLU A 278 -51.65 -61.59 -0.71
N PRO A 279 -51.52 -62.63 0.16
CA PRO A 279 -51.20 -62.65 1.61
C PRO A 279 -49.89 -63.44 1.92
N VAL A 280 -49.55 -63.88 3.14
CA VAL A 280 -50.04 -65.08 3.86
C VAL A 280 -49.79 -64.94 5.39
N ILE A 281 -50.60 -65.64 6.21
CA ILE A 281 -50.69 -65.57 7.68
C ILE A 281 -49.78 -66.59 8.40
N ALA A 282 -49.28 -66.26 9.62
CA ALA A 282 -49.09 -67.12 10.83
C ALA A 282 -47.82 -66.76 11.66
N GLU A 283 -47.72 -66.92 12.99
CA GLU A 283 -48.71 -67.04 14.09
C GLU A 283 -48.01 -66.95 15.49
N LYS A 284 -48.54 -66.11 16.43
CA LYS A 284 -48.26 -66.07 17.90
C LYS A 284 -46.78 -65.84 18.32
N VAL A 285 -46.37 -65.62 19.58
CA VAL A 285 -46.91 -65.77 20.96
C VAL A 285 -46.59 -64.46 21.73
N ASP A 286 -47.53 -63.76 22.39
CA ASP A 286 -47.88 -63.83 23.84
C ASP A 286 -46.67 -63.62 24.80
N VAL A 287 -46.66 -62.88 25.92
CA VAL A 287 -47.60 -62.19 26.84
C VAL A 287 -46.85 -60.87 27.24
N GLY A 288 -47.39 -59.71 27.67
CA GLY A 288 -48.67 -59.29 28.27
C GLY A 288 -48.44 -58.73 29.70
N SER A 289 -49.27 -57.77 30.13
CA SER A 289 -49.28 -57.10 31.46
C SER A 289 -48.29 -55.96 31.74
N ALA A 290 -48.77 -54.94 32.48
CA ALA A 290 -48.04 -53.75 32.91
C ALA A 290 -48.57 -53.22 34.26
N ALA A 291 -47.72 -52.54 35.04
CA ALA A 291 -48.05 -51.77 36.25
C ALA A 291 -46.93 -50.71 36.47
N SER A 292 -47.22 -49.40 36.61
CA SER A 292 -47.47 -48.67 37.88
C SER A 292 -46.18 -48.47 38.73
N SER A 293 -45.89 -47.32 39.38
CA SER A 293 -46.67 -46.08 39.62
C SER A 293 -45.81 -44.89 40.11
N MET A 294 -46.30 -43.67 39.86
CA MET A 294 -46.30 -42.46 40.72
C MET A 294 -45.01 -41.88 41.39
N THR A 295 -44.68 -40.66 40.96
CA THR A 295 -44.64 -39.41 41.77
C THR A 295 -43.53 -39.14 42.82
N ALA A 296 -43.07 -37.89 42.86
CA ALA A 296 -41.92 -37.38 43.61
C ALA A 296 -42.18 -36.96 45.08
N ARG A 297 -41.09 -36.63 45.80
CA ARG A 297 -41.10 -35.84 47.06
C ARG A 297 -39.86 -34.94 47.18
N GLN A 298 -39.94 -33.89 48.01
CA GLN A 298 -38.89 -32.90 48.27
C GLN A 298 -38.55 -32.79 49.77
N ALA A 299 -37.30 -32.45 50.09
CA ALA A 299 -36.86 -31.58 51.19
C ALA A 299 -35.41 -31.14 50.86
N ALA A 300 -34.91 -29.90 50.90
CA ALA A 300 -35.25 -28.64 51.59
C ALA A 300 -34.53 -28.43 52.94
N GLU A 301 -33.40 -27.69 52.92
CA GLU A 301 -33.05 -26.71 53.97
C GLU A 301 -31.98 -25.68 53.54
N GLN A 302 -32.00 -24.53 54.23
CA GLN A 302 -31.07 -23.38 54.20
C GLN A 302 -31.32 -22.65 55.55
N PRO A 303 -30.38 -21.91 56.20
CA PRO A 303 -29.85 -20.66 55.63
C PRO A 303 -28.51 -20.09 56.23
N LYS A 304 -28.10 -18.87 55.79
CA LYS A 304 -27.27 -17.86 56.54
C LYS A 304 -25.79 -18.24 56.89
N SER A 305 -24.86 -17.32 57.21
CA SER A 305 -24.68 -15.87 56.92
C SER A 305 -23.29 -15.32 57.35
N GLN A 306 -22.83 -14.22 56.71
CA GLN A 306 -21.93 -13.16 57.23
C GLN A 306 -20.39 -13.35 57.38
N GLN A 307 -19.66 -12.24 57.14
CA GLN A 307 -18.26 -11.95 57.54
C GLN A 307 -18.19 -11.57 59.05
N PRO A 308 -17.03 -11.65 59.74
CA PRO A 308 -15.95 -10.62 59.71
C PRO A 308 -14.53 -11.24 59.47
N SER A 309 -13.40 -10.58 59.14
CA SER A 309 -12.86 -9.20 59.16
C SER A 309 -11.92 -8.83 60.33
N ASN A 310 -10.71 -8.32 60.00
CA ASN A 310 -9.77 -7.55 60.87
C ASN A 310 -9.11 -8.33 62.05
N LYS A 311 -7.96 -7.96 62.66
CA LYS A 311 -6.96 -6.84 62.61
C LYS A 311 -5.62 -7.40 63.23
N SER A 312 -4.44 -6.76 63.32
CA SER A 312 -3.88 -5.45 62.91
C SER A 312 -2.32 -5.44 62.87
N GLN A 313 -1.77 -4.47 62.13
CA GLN A 313 -0.58 -3.61 62.35
C GLN A 313 0.00 -3.46 63.78
N PRO A 314 1.28 -3.01 63.96
CA PRO A 314 1.74 -1.62 63.66
C PRO A 314 3.12 -1.49 62.94
N GLU A 315 3.28 -0.58 61.96
CA GLU A 315 3.98 0.75 62.02
C GLU A 315 5.52 0.71 61.85
N ASN A 316 6.28 1.72 61.35
CA ASN A 316 6.05 3.08 60.79
C ASN A 316 7.25 3.44 59.83
N ASN A 317 7.58 4.64 59.28
CA ASN A 317 7.09 6.04 59.32
C ASN A 317 7.59 6.83 58.07
N LYS A 318 6.69 7.48 57.28
CA LYS A 318 6.93 8.68 56.40
C LYS A 318 7.91 8.54 55.20
N SER A 319 7.92 9.40 54.16
CA SER A 319 7.26 10.69 53.84
C SER A 319 6.69 10.69 52.39
N GLN A 320 5.47 11.16 52.09
CA GLN A 320 5.12 12.52 51.57
C GLN A 320 5.92 13.03 50.34
N GLN A 321 5.40 13.70 49.29
CA GLN A 321 4.06 14.13 48.78
C GLN A 321 4.26 14.57 47.27
N THR A 322 3.32 14.96 46.36
CA THR A 322 1.90 15.38 46.37
C THR A 322 1.21 15.28 44.97
N LYS A 323 -0.13 15.07 44.94
CA LYS A 323 -1.18 15.64 44.04
C LYS A 323 -1.02 15.79 42.48
N LYS A 324 -1.88 15.03 41.75
CA LYS A 324 -3.09 15.49 40.98
C LYS A 324 -3.07 15.66 39.42
N ARG A 325 -3.76 14.71 38.74
CA ARG A 325 -4.48 14.71 37.42
C ARG A 325 -3.74 14.89 36.07
N LEU A 326 -4.24 14.13 35.08
CA LEU A 326 -4.51 14.41 33.64
C LEU A 326 -3.75 15.59 32.97
N ASP A 327 -3.14 15.47 31.78
CA ASP A 327 -3.61 14.81 30.54
C ASP A 327 -2.48 14.19 29.65
N THR A 328 -2.84 13.77 28.42
CA THR A 328 -1.98 13.26 27.32
C THR A 328 -2.33 14.05 26.02
N PRO A 329 -1.55 14.06 24.90
CA PRO A 329 -0.36 13.26 24.59
C PRO A 329 0.82 13.96 23.86
N ALA A 330 1.88 13.19 23.61
CA ALA A 330 2.76 13.17 22.42
C ALA A 330 3.39 14.47 21.86
N GLN A 331 4.71 14.63 22.05
CA GLN A 331 5.63 15.32 21.12
C GLN A 331 7.09 14.84 21.32
N SER A 332 7.61 13.97 20.44
CA SER A 332 9.03 13.54 20.50
C SER A 332 9.62 12.87 19.23
N ALA A 333 8.82 12.63 18.18
CA ALA A 333 9.24 11.78 17.05
C ALA A 333 10.11 12.50 16.00
N GLU A 334 9.79 13.75 15.64
CA GLU A 334 10.30 14.40 14.43
C GLU A 334 11.81 14.69 14.49
N ASN A 335 12.30 15.12 15.65
CA ASN A 335 13.72 15.46 15.92
C ASN A 335 14.71 14.27 15.79
N LYS A 336 14.23 13.03 15.57
CA LYS A 336 15.09 11.89 15.21
C LYS A 336 15.26 11.73 13.69
N THR A 337 14.24 12.03 12.88
CA THR A 337 14.22 11.64 11.46
C THR A 337 15.19 12.45 10.60
N GLN A 338 15.14 13.79 10.67
CA GLN A 338 16.07 14.68 9.93
C GLN A 338 17.54 14.32 10.21
N SER A 339 17.85 13.93 11.45
CA SER A 339 19.22 13.60 11.84
C SER A 339 19.78 12.31 11.24
N LYS A 340 18.95 11.33 10.88
CA LYS A 340 19.44 10.17 10.12
C LYS A 340 19.74 10.54 8.67
N ALA A 341 18.91 11.38 8.04
CA ALA A 341 19.12 11.82 6.67
C ALA A 341 20.44 12.57 6.49
N ALA A 342 20.73 13.54 7.37
CA ALA A 342 21.96 14.32 7.28
C ALA A 342 23.23 13.49 7.57
N ILE A 343 23.20 12.52 8.51
CA ILE A 343 24.34 11.59 8.72
C ILE A 343 24.60 10.72 7.47
N LEU A 344 23.55 10.30 6.75
CA LEU A 344 23.71 9.54 5.50
C LEU A 344 24.33 10.38 4.37
N ALA A 345 24.03 11.69 4.30
CA ALA A 345 24.59 12.57 3.29
C ALA A 345 26.12 12.68 3.40
N VAL A 346 26.64 12.93 4.61
CA VAL A 346 28.09 13.10 4.84
C VAL A 346 28.88 11.82 4.57
N LYS A 347 28.30 10.66 4.86
CA LYS A 347 28.91 9.36 4.52
C LYS A 347 29.08 9.14 3.01
N LYS A 348 28.41 9.93 2.17
CA LYS A 348 28.52 9.87 0.70
C LYS A 348 29.62 10.79 0.16
N THR A 349 29.91 11.90 0.83
CA THR A 349 31.02 12.80 0.46
C THR A 349 32.39 12.20 0.78
N ALA A 350 32.48 11.39 1.84
CA ALA A 350 33.74 10.76 2.27
C ALA A 350 34.20 9.57 1.41
N SER A 351 33.42 9.15 0.39
CA SER A 351 33.71 7.97 -0.44
C SER A 351 34.25 8.26 -1.85
N GLU A 352 34.41 9.53 -2.24
CA GLU A 352 34.82 9.91 -3.60
C GLU A 352 36.27 10.46 -3.68
N GLN A 353 37.22 9.79 -3.03
CA GLN A 353 38.65 9.97 -3.30
C GLN A 353 39.49 8.75 -2.90
N THR A 354 39.75 7.84 -3.85
CA THR A 354 40.83 6.84 -3.70
C THR A 354 41.32 6.31 -5.06
N GLN A 355 42.40 6.91 -5.56
CA GLN A 355 43.33 6.25 -6.49
C GLN A 355 44.74 6.31 -5.89
N GLY A 356 45.62 5.39 -6.29
CA GLY A 356 46.75 4.94 -5.48
C GLY A 356 47.80 6.01 -5.13
N GLY A 357 48.25 5.98 -3.86
CA GLY A 357 49.40 6.74 -3.36
C GLY A 357 49.62 6.46 -1.86
N SER A 358 50.86 6.18 -1.45
CA SER A 358 51.18 5.84 -0.05
C SER A 358 51.56 7.08 0.77
N VAL A 359 50.63 7.63 1.55
CA VAL A 359 50.87 8.74 2.50
C VAL A 359 50.17 8.47 3.83
N LYS A 360 50.79 8.87 4.95
CA LYS A 360 50.18 8.82 6.29
C LYS A 360 49.30 10.04 6.54
N ALA A 361 48.05 9.79 6.90
CA ALA A 361 47.23 10.57 7.83
C ALA A 361 47.22 12.11 7.71
N ASP A 362 46.38 12.62 6.81
CA ASP A 362 45.71 13.92 6.99
C ASP A 362 44.19 13.72 6.77
N ALA A 363 43.62 12.77 7.51
CA ALA A 363 42.22 12.33 7.34
C ALA A 363 41.27 13.30 8.06
N GLU A 364 40.46 14.02 7.30
CA GLU A 364 39.49 14.98 7.83
C GLU A 364 38.44 14.34 8.74
N ALA A 365 37.89 15.13 9.66
CA ALA A 365 36.77 14.77 10.51
C ALA A 365 35.58 15.70 10.25
N PHE A 366 34.37 15.18 10.42
CA PHE A 366 33.14 15.87 10.06
C PHE A 366 32.31 16.20 11.30
N ILE A 367 31.77 17.42 11.36
CA ILE A 367 30.78 17.83 12.36
C ILE A 367 29.45 18.07 11.64
N LEU A 368 28.42 17.31 12.01
CA LEU A 368 27.04 17.57 11.65
C LEU A 368 26.37 18.43 12.74
N VAL A 369 26.02 19.66 12.41
CA VAL A 369 25.28 20.57 13.30
C VAL A 369 23.81 20.62 12.90
N LEU A 370 22.90 20.44 13.86
CA LEU A 370 21.46 20.62 13.68
C LEU A 370 20.97 21.79 14.54
N CYS A 371 20.46 22.83 13.90
CA CYS A 371 19.87 23.99 14.55
C CYS A 371 18.92 24.76 13.62
N LYS A 372 18.40 25.90 14.07
CA LYS A 372 17.43 26.73 13.33
C LYS A 372 18.08 27.35 12.09
N GLU A 373 17.30 27.53 11.03
CA GLU A 373 17.74 28.19 9.80
C GLU A 373 18.37 29.57 10.09
N GLY A 374 19.41 29.94 9.35
CA GLY A 374 20.17 31.16 9.58
C GLY A 374 21.18 31.10 10.73
N SER A 375 21.22 30.01 11.52
CA SER A 375 22.26 29.82 12.55
C SER A 375 23.65 29.74 11.91
N GLN A 376 24.56 30.60 12.34
CA GLN A 376 25.96 30.61 11.91
C GLN A 376 26.78 29.64 12.75
N VAL A 377 27.63 28.84 12.10
CA VAL A 377 28.46 27.81 12.74
C VAL A 377 29.94 28.19 12.61
N PHE A 378 30.62 28.27 13.75
CA PHE A 378 32.05 28.53 13.85
C PHE A 378 32.76 27.35 14.51
N VAL A 379 33.96 27.06 14.05
CA VAL A 379 34.89 26.09 14.66
C VAL A 379 36.18 26.84 14.96
N ASP A 380 36.60 26.83 16.22
CA ASP A 380 37.76 27.57 16.75
C ASP A 380 37.76 29.06 16.37
N GLY A 381 36.58 29.68 16.42
CA GLY A 381 36.36 31.09 16.07
C GLY A 381 36.30 31.40 14.58
N SER A 382 36.65 30.46 13.69
CA SER A 382 36.49 30.61 12.24
C SER A 382 35.07 30.21 11.83
N GLN A 383 34.35 31.05 11.08
CA GLN A 383 33.06 30.64 10.52
C GLN A 383 33.28 29.53 9.47
N LYS A 384 32.59 28.40 9.62
CA LYS A 384 32.68 27.24 8.73
C LYS A 384 31.41 26.97 7.94
N GLY A 385 30.27 27.54 8.36
CA GLY A 385 29.03 27.43 7.62
C GLY A 385 27.88 28.23 8.22
N THR A 386 26.73 28.15 7.55
CA THR A 386 25.43 28.65 8.03
C THR A 386 24.40 27.55 7.76
N ILE A 387 23.39 27.42 8.61
CA ILE A 387 22.35 26.41 8.46
C ILE A 387 21.25 26.91 7.52
N SER A 388 20.93 26.10 6.51
CA SER A 388 19.83 26.32 5.57
C SER A 388 18.47 25.85 6.11
N SER A 389 17.40 26.08 5.34
CA SER A 389 16.05 25.53 5.56
C SER A 389 15.97 24.01 5.76
N SER A 390 17.05 23.25 5.50
CA SER A 390 17.17 21.84 5.86
C SER A 390 17.28 21.57 7.38
N GLY A 391 17.48 22.61 8.21
CA GLY A 391 17.66 22.50 9.66
C GLY A 391 19.01 21.89 10.10
N SER A 392 19.95 21.71 9.16
CA SER A 392 21.29 21.22 9.46
C SER A 392 22.37 21.77 8.53
N THR A 393 23.63 21.64 8.93
CA THR A 393 24.79 21.85 8.07
C THR A 393 25.94 20.93 8.50
N THR A 394 26.85 20.61 7.59
CA THR A 394 28.06 19.84 7.90
C THR A 394 29.29 20.70 7.67
N VAL A 395 30.22 20.69 8.61
CA VAL A 395 31.50 21.40 8.52
C VAL A 395 32.66 20.43 8.74
N THR A 396 33.76 20.63 8.03
CA THR A 396 34.99 19.85 8.19
C THR A 396 35.96 20.52 9.16
N ALA A 397 36.71 19.69 9.87
CA ALA A 397 37.79 20.07 10.77
C ALA A 397 38.88 18.97 10.76
N LYS A 398 40.01 19.24 11.40
CA LYS A 398 41.03 18.20 11.64
C LYS A 398 40.56 17.27 12.79
N PRO A 399 41.20 16.10 12.96
CA PRO A 399 40.99 15.29 14.16
C PRO A 399 41.54 15.98 15.42
N GLY A 400 40.88 15.76 16.56
CA GLY A 400 41.23 16.32 17.87
C GLY A 400 40.15 17.25 18.46
N LYS A 401 40.52 18.01 19.49
CA LYS A 401 39.59 18.84 20.26
C LYS A 401 39.32 20.18 19.60
N HIS A 402 38.04 20.45 19.35
CA HIS A 402 37.57 21.64 18.66
C HIS A 402 36.43 22.33 19.42
N LYS A 403 36.46 23.66 19.43
CA LYS A 403 35.45 24.51 20.07
C LYS A 403 34.43 24.97 19.04
N ILE A 404 33.22 24.42 19.12
CA ILE A 404 32.11 24.78 18.24
C ILE A 404 31.32 25.91 18.89
N ILE A 405 31.05 26.96 18.12
CA ILE A 405 30.21 28.09 18.51
C ILE A 405 29.08 28.21 17.49
N ILE A 406 27.83 28.35 17.96
CA ILE A 406 26.64 28.47 17.14
C ILE A 406 25.95 29.79 17.52
N ASN A 407 25.80 30.70 16.57
CA ASN A 407 25.21 32.03 16.78
C ASN A 407 23.88 32.16 16.02
N HIS A 408 22.82 32.59 16.69
CA HIS A 408 21.51 32.82 16.08
C HIS A 408 20.73 33.94 16.78
N ALA A 409 20.02 34.77 16.01
CA ALA A 409 19.32 35.95 16.53
C ALA A 409 18.29 35.64 17.65
N SER A 410 17.70 34.44 17.67
CA SER A 410 16.68 34.08 18.67
C SER A 410 17.22 33.55 20.01
N PHE A 411 18.50 33.23 20.12
CA PHE A 411 19.09 32.68 21.36
C PHE A 411 20.52 33.15 21.66
N GLY A 412 21.09 34.02 20.81
CA GLY A 412 22.47 34.48 20.92
C GLY A 412 23.47 33.38 20.63
N ILE A 413 24.47 33.24 21.50
CA ILE A 413 25.63 32.37 21.30
C ILE A 413 25.51 31.11 22.16
N TYR A 414 25.51 29.95 21.52
CA TYR A 414 25.76 28.66 22.13
C TYR A 414 27.22 28.23 21.88
N THR A 415 27.81 27.49 22.81
CA THR A 415 29.18 26.96 22.71
C THR A 415 29.22 25.52 23.23
N ASN A 416 30.00 24.66 22.56
CA ASN A 416 30.30 23.30 23.01
C ASN A 416 31.70 22.89 22.54
N GLU A 417 32.35 22.01 23.31
CA GLU A 417 33.61 21.36 22.88
C GLU A 417 33.31 19.93 22.42
N VAL A 418 34.02 19.49 21.38
CA VAL A 418 33.96 18.12 20.84
C VAL A 418 35.37 17.60 20.60
N ASP A 419 35.55 16.28 20.69
CA ASP A 419 36.79 15.60 20.31
C ASP A 419 36.49 14.79 19.04
N LEU A 420 37.24 15.04 17.97
CA LEU A 420 36.95 14.53 16.63
C LEU A 420 37.89 13.39 16.25
N GLU A 421 37.33 12.21 16.04
CA GLU A 421 38.08 11.07 15.50
C GLU A 421 38.18 11.15 13.96
N PRO A 422 39.30 10.72 13.35
CA PRO A 422 39.48 10.75 11.89
C PRO A 422 38.39 9.96 11.15
N GLY A 423 37.79 10.56 10.11
CA GLY A 423 36.75 9.92 9.31
C GLY A 423 35.42 9.63 10.01
N LYS A 424 35.24 10.05 11.28
CA LYS A 424 33.92 10.01 11.95
C LYS A 424 33.12 11.29 11.69
N ILE A 425 31.81 11.18 11.94
CA ILE A 425 30.85 12.28 11.85
C ILE A 425 30.28 12.52 13.25
N GLU A 426 30.76 13.54 13.94
CA GLU A 426 30.23 13.92 15.24
C GLU A 426 28.99 14.81 15.12
N ARG A 427 28.03 14.64 16.04
CA ARG A 427 26.70 15.27 15.92
C ARG A 427 26.42 16.24 17.05
N VAL A 428 26.34 17.53 16.71
CA VAL A 428 25.95 18.59 17.64
C VAL A 428 24.49 19.01 17.41
N SER A 429 23.66 18.91 18.45
CA SER A 429 22.23 19.25 18.41
C SER A 429 21.79 19.89 19.74
N PRO A 430 22.02 21.20 19.92
CA PRO A 430 21.81 21.89 21.20
C PRO A 430 20.34 21.92 21.63
N LYS A 431 20.08 22.04 22.94
CA LYS A 431 18.69 22.18 23.44
C LYS A 431 18.03 23.50 23.02
N VAL A 432 18.79 24.59 22.93
CA VAL A 432 18.31 25.93 22.50
C VAL A 432 17.87 25.99 21.02
N CYS A 433 18.27 24.98 20.25
CA CYS A 433 17.97 24.83 18.83
C CYS A 433 16.63 24.13 18.55
N ARG A 434 15.91 23.66 19.57
CA ARG A 434 14.61 23.02 19.46
C ARG A 434 13.45 24.01 19.57
#